data_AF-G9KTY2-F1
#
_entry.id   AF-G9KTY2-F1
#
_cell.length_a   1.000
_cell.length_b   1.000
_cell.length_c   1.000
_cell.angle_alpha   90.00
_cell.angle_beta   90.00
_cell.angle_gamma   90.00
#
_symmetry.space_group_name_H-M   'P 1'
#
loop_
_entity.id
_entity.type
_entity.pdbx_description
1 polymer ?
#
loop_
_entity_poly.entity_id
_entity_poly.type
_entity_poly.pdbx_seq_one_letter_code
_entity_poly.pdbx_strand_id
1 'polypeptide(L)'
;LWALFSSLFVHGAAGVLMFVMLQRHRQGGVISLIISLIAVSVGFLASVTGAMITSAAVAGIYRVAGKNMAPLEALVWGVGQTVLTLIISFSRILA
;
A
#
# COMPACT_ATOMS: atom_id res chain seq x y z
N LEU A 1 13.62 1.59 4.58
CA LEU A 1 14.12 0.64 3.54
C LEU A 1 13.21 -0.57 3.39
N TRP A 2 12.83 -1.26 4.48
CA TRP A 2 11.99 -2.47 4.43
C TRP A 2 10.53 -2.21 4.00
N ALA A 3 9.93 -1.10 4.45
CA ALA A 3 8.61 -0.65 3.98
C ALA A 3 8.60 -0.27 2.49
N LEU A 4 9.73 0.23 1.95
CA LEU A 4 9.89 0.49 0.52
C LEU A 4 9.92 -0.83 -0.27
N PHE A 5 10.62 -1.84 0.24
CA PHE A 5 10.72 -3.16 -0.39
C PHE A 5 9.37 -3.90 -0.38
N SER A 6 8.67 -3.90 0.75
CA SER A 6 7.32 -4.50 0.88
C SER A 6 6.30 -3.77 0.00
N SER A 7 6.34 -2.44 -0.03
CA SER A 7 5.46 -1.63 -0.89
C SER A 7 5.73 -1.87 -2.38
N LEU A 8 6.99 -2.01 -2.79
CA LEU A 8 7.34 -2.28 -4.20
C LEU A 8 6.80 -3.63 -4.67
N PHE A 9 6.82 -4.66 -3.81
CA PHE A 9 6.36 -6.00 -4.15
C PHE A 9 4.83 -6.06 -4.22
N VAL A 10 4.14 -5.46 -3.25
CA VAL A 10 2.67 -5.42 -3.20
C VAL A 10 2.09 -4.54 -4.29
N HIS A 11 2.64 -3.34 -4.51
CA HIS A 11 2.17 -2.44 -5.57
C HIS A 11 2.65 -2.87 -6.97
N GLY A 12 3.79 -3.56 -7.05
CA GLY A 12 4.23 -4.23 -8.28
C GLY A 12 3.27 -5.35 -8.68
N ALA A 13 2.91 -6.23 -7.74
CA ALA A 13 1.95 -7.31 -8.00
C ALA A 13 0.55 -6.76 -8.32
N ALA A 14 0.09 -5.71 -7.63
CA ALA A 14 -1.16 -5.04 -7.94
C ALA A 14 -1.14 -4.32 -9.30
N GLY A 15 -0.02 -3.67 -9.64
CA GLY A 15 0.18 -3.04 -10.95
C GLY A 15 0.18 -4.04 -12.09
N VAL A 16 0.82 -5.20 -11.90
CA VAL A 16 0.79 -6.32 -12.86
C VAL A 16 -0.62 -6.90 -12.99
N LEU A 17 -1.31 -7.14 -11.87
CA LEU A 17 -2.68 -7.66 -11.87
C LEU A 17 -3.63 -6.70 -12.59
N MET A 18 -3.50 -5.40 -12.34
CA MET A 18 -4.31 -4.36 -12.96
C MET A 18 -3.98 -4.17 -14.44
N PHE A 19 -2.71 -4.31 -14.83
CA PHE A 19 -2.30 -4.33 -16.24
C PHE A 19 -2.87 -5.54 -16.98
N VAL A 20 -2.87 -6.73 -16.35
CA VAL A 20 -3.48 -7.94 -16.91
C VAL A 20 -5.00 -7.79 -17.02
N MET A 21 -5.66 -7.16 -16.05
CA MET A 21 -7.10 -6.87 -16.10
C MET A 21 -7.45 -5.83 -17.18
N LEU A 22 -6.60 -4.81 -17.38
CA LEU A 22 -6.69 -3.86 -18.51
C LEU A 22 -6.55 -4.54 -19.86
N GLN A 23 -5.63 -5.51 -20.00
CA GLN A 23 -5.49 -6.28 -21.23
C GLN A 23 -6.67 -7.22 -21.50
N ARG A 24 -7.33 -7.73 -20.44
CA ARG A 24 -8.55 -8.54 -20.57
C ARG A 24 -9.78 -7.72 -20.97
N HIS A 25 -9.87 -6.45 -20.57
CA HIS A 25 -10.93 -5.52 -20.95
C HIS A 25 -10.62 -4.75 -22.24
N ARG A 26 -10.19 -5.44 -23.31
CA ARG A 26 -9.99 -4.89 -24.65
C ARG A 26 -11.32 -4.51 -25.33
N GLN A 27 -12.09 -3.63 -24.69
CA GLN A 27 -13.32 -2.99 -25.18
C GLN A 27 -13.45 -1.50 -24.76
N GLY A 28 -12.58 -0.96 -23.91
CA GLY A 28 -12.55 0.48 -23.59
C GLY A 28 -11.30 1.15 -24.16
N GLY A 29 -11.46 2.18 -25.01
CA GLY A 29 -10.34 2.91 -25.62
C GLY A 29 -9.43 3.68 -24.63
N VAL A 30 -8.56 4.54 -25.16
CA VAL A 30 -7.52 5.34 -24.45
C VAL A 30 -7.99 5.96 -23.12
N ILE A 31 -9.26 6.34 -23.02
CA ILE A 31 -9.87 6.93 -21.81
C ILE A 31 -9.85 5.95 -20.62
N SER A 32 -10.13 4.66 -20.84
CA SER A 32 -10.09 3.63 -19.78
C SER A 32 -8.68 3.44 -19.24
N LEU A 33 -7.67 3.49 -20.12
CA LEU A 33 -6.26 3.42 -19.74
C LEU A 33 -5.85 4.62 -18.87
N ILE A 34 -6.25 5.84 -19.25
CA ILE A 34 -5.93 7.06 -18.49
C ILE A 34 -6.56 7.02 -17.09
N ILE A 35 -7.85 6.67 -16.99
CA ILE A 35 -8.55 6.59 -15.70
C ILE A 35 -7.91 5.54 -14.79
N SER A 36 -7.55 4.39 -15.36
CA SER A 36 -6.89 3.30 -14.62
C SER A 36 -5.52 3.72 -14.09
N LEU A 37 -4.72 4.44 -14.88
CA LEU A 37 -3.42 4.97 -14.45
C LEU A 37 -3.56 5.99 -13.31
N ILE A 38 -4.53 6.90 -13.42
CA ILE A 38 -4.80 7.89 -12.36
C ILE A 38 -5.24 7.18 -11.08
N ALA A 39 -6.17 6.23 -11.16
CA ALA A 39 -6.66 5.49 -10.01
C ALA A 39 -5.55 4.71 -9.28
N VAL A 40 -4.66 4.03 -10.02
CA VAL A 40 -3.49 3.32 -9.44
C VAL A 40 -2.55 4.30 -8.76
N SER A 41 -2.22 5.39 -9.45
CA SER A 41 -1.24 6.36 -8.95
C SER A 41 -1.75 7.01 -7.66
N VAL A 42 -3.02 7.44 -7.64
CA VAL A 42 -3.64 8.03 -6.45
C VAL A 42 -3.73 7.01 -5.31
N GLY A 43 -4.12 5.77 -5.61
CA GLY A 43 -4.17 4.69 -4.61
C GLY A 43 -2.79 4.38 -4.00
N PHE A 44 -1.75 4.33 -4.83
CA PHE A 44 -0.37 4.12 -4.40
C PHE A 44 0.11 5.27 -3.51
N LEU A 45 -0.06 6.52 -3.94
CA LEU A 45 0.35 7.68 -3.17
C LEU A 45 -0.36 7.71 -1.81
N ALA A 46 -1.68 7.50 -1.80
CA ALA A 46 -2.45 7.47 -0.55
C ALA A 46 -1.97 6.36 0.40
N SER A 47 -1.69 5.15 -0.12
CA SER A 47 -1.17 4.04 0.67
C SER A 47 0.21 4.33 1.26
N VAL A 48 1.13 4.89 0.47
CA VAL A 48 2.49 5.22 0.91
C VAL A 48 2.45 6.33 1.96
N THR A 49 1.69 7.40 1.72
CA THR A 49 1.54 8.50 2.67
C THR A 49 0.92 8.03 3.98
N GLY A 50 -0.14 7.23 3.92
CA GLY A 50 -0.75 6.64 5.11
C GLY A 50 0.24 5.80 5.91
N ALA A 51 0.97 4.89 5.25
CA ALA A 51 1.98 4.06 5.91
C ALA A 51 3.12 4.88 6.53
N MET A 52 3.57 5.96 5.87
CA MET A 52 4.58 6.87 6.43
C MET A 52 4.06 7.60 7.67
N ILE A 53 2.84 8.13 7.64
CA ILE A 53 2.23 8.83 8.78
C ILE A 53 2.09 7.87 9.97
N THR A 54 1.55 6.68 9.76
CA THR A 54 1.39 5.68 10.83
C THR A 54 2.75 5.25 11.38
N SER A 55 3.76 5.07 10.53
CA SER A 55 5.12 4.74 10.97
C SER A 55 5.76 5.86 11.80
N ALA A 56 5.58 7.12 11.39
CA ALA A 56 6.05 8.28 12.14
C ALA A 56 5.33 8.41 13.49
N ALA A 57 4.03 8.12 13.56
CA ALA A 57 3.26 8.12 14.79
C ALA A 57 3.78 7.03 15.76
N VAL A 58 3.99 5.80 15.28
CA VAL A 58 4.56 4.71 16.10
C VAL A 58 5.95 5.10 16.61
N ALA A 59 6.83 5.59 15.75
CA ALA A 59 8.16 6.05 16.16
C ALA A 59 8.08 7.20 17.19
N GLY A 60 7.14 8.13 17.02
CA GLY A 60 6.89 9.21 17.98
C GLY A 60 6.47 8.69 19.35
N ILE A 61 5.58 7.68 19.40
CA ILE A 61 5.16 7.03 20.65
C ILE A 61 6.36 6.37 21.34
N TYR A 62 7.17 5.60 20.61
CA TYR A 62 8.37 4.97 21.17
C TYR A 62 9.35 6.01 21.74
N ARG A 63 9.54 7.13 21.02
CA ARG A 63 10.36 8.25 21.48
C ARG A 63 9.84 8.86 22.78
N VAL A 64 8.54 9.16 22.86
CA VAL A 64 7.92 9.75 24.06
C VAL A 64 7.91 8.76 25.23
N ALA A 65 7.76 7.47 24.95
CA ALA A 65 7.84 6.40 25.96
C ALA A 65 9.27 6.10 26.43
N GLY A 66 10.30 6.71 25.83
CA GLY A 66 11.71 6.43 26.12
C GLY A 66 12.13 4.99 25.79
N LYS A 67 11.39 4.29 24.92
CA LYS A 67 11.65 2.90 24.55
C LYS A 67 12.38 2.84 23.22
N ASN A 68 13.43 2.03 23.16
CA ASN A 68 14.08 1.68 21.89
C ASN A 68 13.26 0.61 21.19
N MET A 69 12.91 0.86 19.93
CA MET A 69 12.12 -0.09 19.14
C MET A 69 12.99 -1.27 18.72
N ALA A 70 12.64 -2.47 19.18
CA ALA A 70 13.35 -3.68 18.78
C ALA A 70 13.05 -4.01 17.29
N PRO A 71 13.99 -4.62 16.54
CA PRO A 71 13.78 -4.96 15.14
C PRO A 71 12.55 -5.86 14.89
N LEU A 72 12.23 -6.76 15.83
CA LEU A 72 11.06 -7.64 15.73
C LEU A 72 9.76 -6.87 15.92
N GLU A 73 9.72 -5.86 16.81
CA GLU A 73 8.56 -5.00 16.97
C GLU A 73 8.33 -4.17 15.70
N ALA A 74 9.40 -3.61 15.13
CA ALA A 74 9.33 -2.90 13.85
C ALA A 74 8.78 -3.80 12.73
N LEU A 75 9.18 -5.08 12.71
CA LEU A 75 8.66 -6.06 11.77
C LEU A 75 7.15 -6.29 11.96
N VAL A 76 6.70 -6.50 13.20
CA VAL A 76 5.28 -6.72 13.51
C VAL A 76 4.42 -5.53 13.10
N TRP A 77 4.86 -4.30 13.40
CA TRP A 77 4.14 -3.09 12.98
C TRP A 77 4.07 -2.95 11.46
N GLY A 78 5.16 -3.23 10.74
CA GLY A 78 5.20 -3.18 9.28
C GLY A 78 4.31 -4.24 8.60
N VAL A 79 4.36 -5.48 9.11
CA VAL A 79 3.48 -6.57 8.63
C VAL A 79 2.02 -6.23 8.93
N GLY A 80 1.73 -5.74 10.14
CA GLY A 80 0.38 -5.33 10.53
C GLY A 80 -0.22 -4.24 9.62
N GLN A 81 0.56 -3.22 9.26
CA GLN A 81 0.14 -2.19 8.29
C GLN A 81 -0.21 -2.78 6.92
N THR A 82 0.60 -3.73 6.44
CA THR A 82 0.38 -4.39 5.15
C THR A 82 -0.88 -5.25 5.18
N VAL A 83 -1.07 -6.06 6.23
CA VAL A 83 -2.25 -6.90 6.41
C VAL A 83 -3.53 -6.07 6.51
N LEU A 84 -3.53 -4.99 7.29
CA LEU A 84 -4.69 -4.09 7.38
C LEU A 84 -5.03 -3.44 6.04
N THR A 85 -4.01 -3.02 5.28
CA THR A 85 -4.20 -2.43 3.95
C THR A 85 -4.81 -3.45 2.98
N LEU A 86 -4.38 -4.72 3.04
CA LEU A 86 -4.98 -5.80 2.26
C LEU A 86 -6.44 -6.02 2.65
N ILE A 87 -6.76 -6.12 3.94
CA ILE A 87 -8.14 -6.30 4.42
C ILE A 87 -9.04 -5.17 3.93
N ILE A 88 -8.62 -3.91 4.09
CA ILE A 88 -9.39 -2.75 3.63
C ILE A 88 -9.56 -2.78 2.10
N SER A 89 -8.51 -3.11 1.36
CA SER A 89 -8.55 -3.20 -0.10
C SER A 89 -9.53 -4.28 -0.57
N PHE A 90 -9.52 -5.46 0.05
CA PHE A 90 -10.48 -6.54 -0.27
C PHE A 90 -11.92 -6.15 0.11
N SER A 91 -12.13 -5.54 1.28
CA SER A 91 -13.46 -5.06 1.69
C SER A 91 -14.03 -4.02 0.74
N ARG A 92 -13.20 -3.15 0.16
CA ARG A 92 -13.63 -2.15 -0.83
C ARG A 92 -13.99 -2.73 -2.20
N ILE A 93 -13.49 -3.92 -2.54
CA ILE A 93 -13.86 -4.62 -3.79
C ILE A 93 -15.19 -5.35 -3.62
N LEU A 94 -15.52 -5.77 -2.40
CA LEU A 94 -16.74 -6.51 -2.07
C LEU A 94 -17.96 -5.59 -1.84
N ALA A 95 -17.73 -4.32 -1.51
CA ALA A 95 -18.76 -3.29 -1.30
C ALA A 95 -19.16 -2.61 -2.61
#